data_AF-A0A973D9J8-F1
#
_entry.id   AF-A0A973D9J8-F1
#
_cell.length_a   1.000
_cell.length_b   1.000
_cell.length_c   1.000
_cell.angle_alpha   90.00
_cell.angle_beta   90.00
_cell.angle_gamma   90.00
#
_symmetry.space_group_name_H-M   'P 1'
#
loop_
_entity.id
_entity.type
_entity.pdbx_description
1 polymer ?
#
loop_
_entity_poly.entity_id
_entity_poly.type
_entity_poly.pdbx_seq_one_letter_code
_entity_poly.pdbx_strand_id
1 'polypeptide(L)'
;GSDVKEWLERSAGQFNQIDVNSSAEQNLLDTTFPTFNFDIIDGVTFEIDVTQPKRYDNDGVLISENNSRITNLQYQGEAIDLEAEFLIVTNNYRASGGGNFPAIDGTSRETFEGPDENRGVLRSYIISEAAKSSTGSIDPSADNNWRFSTVTTSTELNVVFRTSPLDEVATIAQTLPAVAPTSPLKTDENGFALYTIDLKN
;
A
#
# COMPACT_ATOMS: atom_id res chain seq x y z
N GLY A 1 -12.31 -1.49 -14.67
CA GLY A 1 -10.89 -1.59 -14.30
C GLY A 1 -10.31 -0.24 -13.97
N SER A 2 -10.69 0.83 -14.68
CA SER A 2 -10.30 2.21 -14.40
C SER A 2 -10.47 2.58 -12.92
N ASP A 3 -11.62 2.28 -12.34
CA ASP A 3 -11.93 2.67 -10.96
C ASP A 3 -11.04 1.92 -9.94
N VAL A 4 -10.64 0.67 -10.24
CA VAL A 4 -9.64 -0.09 -9.45
C VAL A 4 -8.30 0.62 -9.48
N LYS A 5 -7.85 1.05 -10.67
CA LYS A 5 -6.60 1.80 -10.82
C LYS A 5 -6.67 3.12 -10.05
N GLU A 6 -7.74 3.90 -10.22
CA GLU A 6 -7.91 5.19 -9.54
C GLU A 6 -7.97 5.05 -8.02
N TRP A 7 -8.56 3.97 -7.50
CA TRP A 7 -8.52 3.63 -6.07
C TRP A 7 -7.08 3.46 -5.59
N LEU A 8 -6.28 2.64 -6.30
CA LEU A 8 -4.89 2.40 -5.95
C LEU A 8 -4.02 3.67 -6.09
N GLU A 9 -4.30 4.53 -7.07
CA GLU A 9 -3.65 5.85 -7.21
C GLU A 9 -3.94 6.76 -6.01
N ARG A 10 -5.17 6.74 -5.47
CA ARG A 10 -5.53 7.45 -4.24
C ARG A 10 -4.77 6.90 -3.03
N SER A 11 -4.69 5.57 -2.90
CA SER A 11 -3.90 4.91 -1.86
C SER A 11 -2.41 5.28 -1.94
N ALA A 12 -1.84 5.31 -3.15
CA ALA A 12 -0.43 5.62 -3.38
C ALA A 12 -0.03 7.04 -2.96
N GLY A 13 -0.98 7.89 -2.55
CA GLY A 13 -0.70 9.17 -1.90
C GLY A 13 0.04 9.07 -0.55
N GLN A 14 0.08 7.90 0.08
CA GLN A 14 0.87 7.64 1.31
C GLN A 14 2.37 7.90 1.15
N PHE A 15 2.88 7.88 -0.08
CA PHE A 15 4.31 7.99 -0.36
C PHE A 15 4.70 9.38 -0.86
N ASN A 16 5.84 9.91 -0.41
CA ASN A 16 6.45 11.08 -1.03
C ASN A 16 7.00 10.73 -2.41
N GLN A 17 7.20 11.75 -3.25
CA GLN A 17 7.92 11.58 -4.50
C GLN A 17 9.42 11.46 -4.22
N ILE A 18 10.07 10.44 -4.76
CA ILE A 18 11.52 10.24 -4.66
C ILE A 18 12.21 10.91 -5.85
N ASP A 19 13.09 11.87 -5.56
CA ASP A 19 13.97 12.49 -6.54
C ASP A 19 15.13 11.56 -6.88
N VAL A 20 15.11 11.04 -8.10
CA VAL A 20 16.12 10.12 -8.63
C VAL A 20 17.49 10.77 -8.86
N ASN A 21 17.58 12.10 -8.77
CA ASN A 21 18.81 12.87 -8.96
C ASN A 21 19.43 13.34 -7.63
N SER A 22 18.79 13.04 -6.50
CA SER A 22 19.25 13.47 -5.18
C SER A 22 19.75 12.30 -4.34
N SER A 23 20.96 12.45 -3.80
CA SER A 23 21.52 11.56 -2.79
C SER A 23 21.24 12.03 -1.36
N ALA A 24 20.47 13.12 -1.19
CA ALA A 24 20.04 13.57 0.13
C ALA A 24 19.08 12.55 0.76
N GLU A 25 18.91 12.63 2.08
CA GLU A 25 17.92 11.81 2.79
C GLU A 25 16.50 12.17 2.34
N GLN A 26 15.73 11.18 1.92
CA GLN A 26 14.36 11.33 1.42
C GLN A 26 13.42 10.45 2.23
N ASN A 27 12.40 11.03 2.86
CA ASN A 27 11.40 10.27 3.59
C ASN A 27 10.45 9.59 2.60
N LEU A 28 10.32 8.26 2.66
CA LEU A 28 9.39 7.51 1.82
C LEU A 28 7.93 7.85 2.14
N LEU A 29 7.59 7.95 3.42
CA LEU A 29 6.22 8.14 3.89
C LEU A 29 5.87 9.62 4.03
N ASP A 30 4.74 10.03 3.48
CA ASP A 30 4.08 11.29 3.79
C ASP A 30 3.36 11.16 5.14
N THR A 31 3.91 11.76 6.20
CA THR A 31 3.34 11.70 7.55
C THR A 31 2.07 12.54 7.70
N THR A 32 1.72 13.35 6.71
CA THR A 32 0.48 14.13 6.66
C THR A 32 -0.65 13.40 5.94
N PHE A 33 -0.35 12.30 5.26
CA PHE A 33 -1.37 11.44 4.65
C PHE A 33 -2.09 10.63 5.73
N PRO A 34 -3.44 10.62 5.78
CA PRO A 34 -4.17 9.78 6.72
C PRO A 34 -3.97 8.30 6.39
N THR A 35 -3.08 7.60 7.12
CA THR A 35 -2.68 6.21 6.84
C THR A 35 -3.85 5.22 6.71
N PHE A 36 -4.98 5.46 7.36
CA PHE A 36 -6.16 4.60 7.19
C PHE A 36 -6.75 4.64 5.78
N ASN A 37 -6.35 5.59 4.92
CA ASN A 37 -6.67 5.68 3.49
C ASN A 37 -5.61 5.00 2.58
N PHE A 38 -4.63 4.32 3.14
CA PHE A 38 -3.74 3.47 2.35
C PHE A 38 -4.38 2.08 2.23
N ASP A 39 -5.15 1.89 1.15
CA ASP A 39 -5.79 0.61 0.86
C ASP A 39 -4.93 -0.21 -0.11
N ILE A 40 -4.84 -1.53 0.16
CA ILE A 40 -4.31 -2.54 -0.76
C ILE A 40 -5.48 -3.39 -1.21
N ILE A 41 -5.53 -3.71 -2.51
CA ILE A 41 -6.57 -4.57 -3.10
C ILE A 41 -5.98 -5.96 -3.30
N ASP A 42 -6.52 -6.94 -2.56
CA ASP A 42 -6.23 -8.36 -2.77
C ASP A 42 -6.88 -8.88 -4.07
N GLY A 43 -6.23 -9.84 -4.74
CA GLY A 43 -6.69 -10.41 -6.02
C GLY A 43 -6.20 -9.69 -7.29
N VAL A 44 -5.52 -8.55 -7.15
CA VAL A 44 -4.77 -7.90 -8.24
C VAL A 44 -3.29 -7.81 -7.87
N THR A 45 -2.42 -7.79 -8.88
CA THR A 45 -1.00 -7.47 -8.66
C THR A 45 -0.65 -6.13 -9.30
N PHE A 46 0.24 -5.37 -8.69
CA PHE A 46 0.62 -4.05 -9.20
C PHE A 46 1.93 -3.55 -8.62
N GLU A 47 2.45 -2.47 -9.20
CA GLU A 47 3.61 -1.76 -8.70
C GLU A 47 3.31 -0.29 -8.45
N ILE A 48 4.04 0.32 -7.52
CA ILE A 48 3.97 1.75 -7.22
C ILE A 48 5.28 2.41 -7.61
N ASP A 49 5.26 3.27 -8.63
CA ASP A 49 6.39 4.14 -9.00
C ASP A 49 6.38 5.42 -8.14
N VAL A 50 7.17 5.41 -7.07
CA VAL A 50 7.32 6.55 -6.16
C VAL A 50 8.15 7.69 -6.75
N THR A 51 8.75 7.53 -7.94
CA THR A 51 9.45 8.63 -8.63
C THR A 51 8.49 9.57 -9.34
N GLN A 52 7.25 9.13 -9.59
CA GLN A 52 6.21 9.95 -10.20
C GLN A 52 5.49 10.81 -9.15
N PRO A 53 5.01 12.01 -9.52
CA PRO A 53 4.15 12.81 -8.65
C PRO A 53 2.84 12.07 -8.36
N LYS A 54 2.28 12.28 -7.15
CA LYS A 54 1.00 11.68 -6.77
C LYS A 54 -0.15 12.21 -7.64
N ARG A 55 -1.12 11.35 -7.94
CA ARG A 55 -2.30 11.70 -8.76
C ARG A 55 -3.32 12.52 -7.98
N TYR A 56 -3.51 12.17 -6.71
CA TYR A 56 -4.43 12.83 -5.79
C TYR A 56 -3.66 13.48 -4.64
N ASP A 57 -4.19 14.57 -4.09
CA ASP A 57 -3.70 15.13 -2.84
C ASP A 57 -4.18 14.32 -1.61
N ASN A 58 -3.85 14.81 -0.41
CA ASN A 58 -4.15 14.09 0.82
C ASN A 58 -5.66 14.07 1.14
N ASP A 59 -6.42 14.97 0.54
CA ASP A 59 -7.88 15.09 0.64
C ASP A 59 -8.61 14.35 -0.50
N GLY A 60 -7.88 13.70 -1.40
CA GLY A 60 -8.43 12.94 -2.53
C GLY A 60 -8.83 13.81 -3.73
N VAL A 61 -8.37 15.06 -3.79
CA VAL A 61 -8.59 15.93 -4.95
C VAL A 61 -7.57 15.62 -6.04
N LEU A 62 -8.04 15.51 -7.28
CA LEU A 62 -7.21 15.26 -8.45
C LEU A 62 -6.23 16.42 -8.66
N ILE A 63 -4.93 16.13 -8.62
CA ILE A 63 -3.86 17.11 -8.91
C ILE A 63 -3.67 17.25 -10.42
N SER A 64 -3.57 16.11 -11.12
CA SER A 64 -3.28 16.07 -12.57
C SER A 64 -3.63 14.71 -13.15
N GLU A 65 -4.32 14.71 -14.29
CA GLU A 65 -4.62 13.48 -15.06
C GLU A 65 -3.37 12.83 -15.65
N ASN A 66 -2.26 13.56 -15.78
CA ASN A 66 -1.00 13.04 -16.29
C ASN A 66 -0.17 12.34 -15.21
N ASN A 67 -0.53 12.49 -13.93
CA ASN A 67 0.16 11.84 -12.84
C ASN A 67 -0.36 10.41 -12.68
N SER A 68 0.55 9.43 -12.62
CA SER A 68 0.23 8.03 -12.44
C SER A 68 1.38 7.34 -11.72
N ARG A 69 1.10 6.68 -10.59
CA ARG A 69 2.08 5.87 -9.86
C ARG A 69 1.83 4.39 -10.02
N ILE A 70 0.59 3.98 -10.26
CA ILE A 70 0.23 2.58 -10.39
C ILE A 70 0.65 2.09 -11.77
N THR A 71 1.56 1.13 -11.79
CA THR A 71 2.06 0.48 -12.99
C THR A 71 1.88 -1.03 -12.88
N ASN A 72 1.98 -1.72 -14.02
CA ASN A 72 1.91 -3.18 -14.09
C ASN A 72 0.69 -3.80 -13.36
N LEU A 73 -0.46 -3.11 -13.40
CA LEU A 73 -1.69 -3.57 -12.74
C LEU A 73 -2.30 -4.74 -13.52
N GLN A 74 -2.39 -5.89 -12.86
CA GLN A 74 -2.83 -7.15 -13.43
C GLN A 74 -3.94 -7.80 -12.61
N TYR A 75 -4.83 -8.51 -13.29
CA TYR A 75 -5.85 -9.37 -12.70
C TYR A 75 -5.71 -10.77 -13.32
N GLN A 76 -5.61 -11.80 -12.47
CA GLN A 76 -5.39 -13.19 -12.91
C GLN A 76 -4.15 -13.39 -13.81
N GLY A 77 -3.10 -12.60 -13.58
CA GLY A 77 -1.84 -12.67 -14.33
C GLY A 77 -1.84 -11.97 -15.70
N GLU A 78 -2.94 -11.30 -16.05
CA GLU A 78 -3.05 -10.51 -17.28
C GLU A 78 -3.25 -9.04 -16.95
N ALA A 79 -2.83 -8.15 -17.84
CA ALA A 79 -3.06 -6.71 -17.68
C ALA A 79 -4.57 -6.43 -17.48
N ILE A 80 -4.90 -5.59 -16.49
CA ILE A 80 -6.30 -5.30 -16.19
C ILE A 80 -6.98 -4.64 -17.40
N ASP A 81 -8.17 -5.12 -17.76
CA ASP A 81 -9.03 -4.40 -18.69
C ASP A 81 -9.66 -3.20 -17.97
N LEU A 82 -9.33 -2.00 -18.43
CA LEU A 82 -9.82 -0.76 -17.82
C LEU A 82 -11.33 -0.61 -17.97
N GLU A 83 -11.94 -1.20 -18.99
CA GLU A 83 -13.38 -1.15 -19.24
C GLU A 83 -14.16 -2.26 -18.50
N ALA A 84 -13.48 -3.29 -17.97
CA ALA A 84 -14.13 -4.40 -17.29
C ALA A 84 -14.78 -3.98 -15.97
N GLU A 85 -15.90 -4.61 -15.62
CA GLU A 85 -16.58 -4.39 -14.33
C GLU A 85 -15.99 -5.30 -13.25
N PHE A 86 -15.80 -4.74 -12.05
CA PHE A 86 -15.28 -5.45 -10.89
C PHE A 86 -16.19 -5.23 -9.69
N LEU A 87 -16.38 -6.29 -8.89
CA LEU A 87 -16.95 -6.18 -7.56
C LEU A 87 -15.80 -6.16 -6.54
N ILE A 88 -15.71 -5.08 -5.78
CA ILE A 88 -14.73 -4.93 -4.69
C ILE A 88 -15.48 -5.13 -3.37
N VAL A 89 -14.96 -6.02 -2.52
CA VAL A 89 -15.41 -6.15 -1.14
C VAL A 89 -14.63 -5.16 -0.28
N THR A 90 -15.33 -4.30 0.46
CA THR A 90 -14.71 -3.28 1.30
C THR A 90 -15.52 -3.05 2.58
N ASN A 91 -15.00 -2.22 3.49
CA ASN A 91 -15.72 -1.84 4.71
C ASN A 91 -16.75 -0.73 4.46
N ASN A 92 -17.70 -0.59 5.38
CA ASN A 92 -18.78 0.40 5.30
C ASN A 92 -18.27 1.85 5.23
N TYR A 93 -17.14 2.19 5.86
CA TYR A 93 -16.56 3.54 5.72
C TYR A 93 -16.20 3.83 4.27
N ARG A 94 -15.56 2.89 3.55
CA ARG A 94 -15.24 3.10 2.12
C ARG A 94 -16.49 3.05 1.28
N ALA A 95 -17.36 2.07 1.50
CA ALA A 95 -18.61 1.94 0.74
C ALA A 95 -19.45 3.22 0.81
N SER A 96 -19.45 3.93 1.95
CA SER A 96 -20.14 5.22 2.16
C SER A 96 -19.39 6.47 1.68
N GLY A 97 -18.27 6.31 0.96
CA GLY A 97 -17.51 7.42 0.35
C GLY A 97 -16.40 8.02 1.23
N GLY A 98 -16.11 7.38 2.38
CA GLY A 98 -15.03 7.82 3.26
C GLY A 98 -13.66 7.78 2.59
N GLY A 99 -12.81 8.76 2.90
CA GLY A 99 -11.46 8.88 2.35
C GLY A 99 -11.38 9.59 0.98
N ASN A 100 -12.54 9.96 0.41
CA ASN A 100 -12.66 10.60 -0.90
C ASN A 100 -11.98 9.79 -2.00
N PHE A 101 -12.33 8.50 -2.08
CA PHE A 101 -11.84 7.63 -3.14
C PHE A 101 -12.58 7.91 -4.44
N PRO A 102 -11.88 8.03 -5.59
CA PRO A 102 -12.51 8.31 -6.87
C PRO A 102 -13.62 7.30 -7.19
N ALA A 103 -14.74 7.79 -7.73
CA ALA A 103 -15.93 7.01 -8.08
C ALA A 103 -16.66 6.29 -6.93
N ILE A 104 -16.20 6.41 -5.68
CA ILE A 104 -16.87 5.85 -4.50
C ILE A 104 -17.54 6.99 -3.73
N ASP A 105 -18.80 7.28 -4.06
CA ASP A 105 -19.54 8.43 -3.53
C ASP A 105 -20.54 8.08 -2.40
N GLY A 106 -20.60 6.82 -1.99
CA GLY A 106 -21.53 6.38 -0.96
C GLY A 106 -22.94 6.03 -1.41
N THR A 107 -23.27 6.22 -2.69
CA THR A 107 -24.66 6.15 -3.16
C THR A 107 -24.84 5.46 -4.51
N SER A 108 -23.84 5.47 -5.39
CA SER A 108 -23.99 5.04 -6.78
C SER A 108 -23.39 3.66 -7.08
N ARG A 109 -22.55 3.13 -6.19
CA ARG A 109 -21.73 1.92 -6.45
C ARG A 109 -21.99 0.74 -5.52
N GLU A 110 -22.81 0.91 -4.48
CA GLU A 110 -23.10 -0.19 -3.56
C GLU A 110 -24.05 -1.20 -4.21
N THR A 111 -23.60 -2.45 -4.32
CA THR A 111 -24.43 -3.55 -4.86
C THR A 111 -24.97 -4.50 -3.79
N PHE A 112 -24.34 -4.54 -2.62
CA PHE A 112 -24.68 -5.44 -1.52
C PHE A 112 -24.10 -4.92 -0.20
N GLU A 113 -24.97 -4.81 0.82
CA GLU A 113 -24.59 -4.51 2.20
C GLU A 113 -24.79 -5.76 3.06
N GLY A 114 -23.70 -6.27 3.64
CA GLY A 114 -23.75 -7.39 4.59
C GLY A 114 -23.97 -6.91 6.02
N PRO A 115 -24.70 -7.65 6.88
CA PRO A 115 -24.92 -7.27 8.27
C PRO A 115 -23.70 -7.55 9.17
N ASP A 116 -22.70 -8.27 8.63
CA ASP A 116 -21.57 -8.78 9.39
C ASP A 116 -20.52 -7.69 9.63
N GLU A 117 -20.15 -7.48 10.90
CA GLU A 117 -19.04 -6.59 11.25
C GLU A 117 -17.70 -7.19 10.79
N ASN A 118 -16.77 -6.34 10.35
CA ASN A 118 -15.41 -6.75 9.93
C ASN A 118 -14.73 -7.71 10.94
N ARG A 119 -14.89 -7.44 12.24
CA ARG A 119 -14.33 -8.30 13.31
C ARG A 119 -15.00 -9.67 13.37
N GLY A 120 -16.31 -9.73 13.12
CA GLY A 120 -17.07 -10.98 13.04
C GLY A 120 -16.64 -11.81 11.83
N VAL A 121 -16.50 -11.17 10.66
CA VAL A 121 -16.00 -11.81 9.44
C VAL A 121 -14.60 -12.39 9.66
N LEU A 122 -13.67 -11.58 10.18
CA LEU A 122 -12.30 -12.02 10.44
C LEU A 122 -12.25 -13.17 11.46
N ARG A 123 -13.01 -13.09 12.55
CA ARG A 123 -13.09 -14.18 13.54
C ARG A 123 -13.57 -15.47 12.90
N SER A 124 -14.64 -15.41 12.12
CA SER A 124 -15.21 -16.57 11.43
C SER A 124 -14.21 -17.17 10.44
N TYR A 125 -13.51 -16.31 9.69
CA TYR A 125 -12.43 -16.73 8.79
C TYR A 125 -11.33 -17.49 9.54
N ILE A 126 -10.77 -16.89 10.60
CA ILE A 126 -9.68 -17.51 11.40
C ILE A 126 -10.11 -18.86 11.97
N ILE A 127 -11.32 -18.95 12.54
CA ILE A 127 -11.86 -20.22 13.06
C ILE A 127 -11.97 -21.26 11.94
N SER A 128 -12.49 -20.85 10.78
CA SER A 128 -12.70 -21.76 9.65
C SER A 128 -11.39 -22.26 9.04
N GLU A 129 -10.39 -21.40 8.89
CA GLU A 129 -9.07 -21.78 8.34
C GLU A 129 -8.27 -22.60 9.34
N ALA A 130 -8.28 -22.24 10.63
CA ALA A 130 -7.64 -23.02 11.67
C ALA A 130 -8.21 -24.44 11.75
N ALA A 131 -9.52 -24.61 11.55
CA ALA A 131 -10.16 -25.93 11.54
C ALA A 131 -9.77 -26.80 10.32
N LYS A 132 -9.30 -26.18 9.22
CA LYS A 132 -8.77 -26.88 8.04
C LYS A 132 -7.30 -27.28 8.19
N SER A 133 -6.58 -26.64 9.11
CA SER A 133 -5.16 -26.88 9.36
C SER A 133 -4.93 -28.02 10.36
N SER A 134 -3.90 -28.84 10.12
CA SER A 134 -3.49 -29.91 11.03
C SER A 134 -2.91 -29.40 12.36
N THR A 135 -2.42 -28.16 12.41
CA THR A 135 -1.88 -27.52 13.62
C THR A 135 -2.94 -26.79 14.43
N GLY A 136 -4.17 -26.64 13.92
CA GLY A 136 -5.20 -25.82 14.56
C GLY A 136 -4.88 -24.32 14.54
N SER A 137 -3.97 -23.89 13.65
CA SER A 137 -3.57 -22.49 13.48
C SER A 137 -3.74 -22.03 12.04
N ILE A 138 -3.83 -20.73 11.84
CA ILE A 138 -3.68 -20.09 10.54
C ILE A 138 -2.19 -19.81 10.26
N ASP A 139 -1.82 -19.74 8.99
CA ASP A 139 -0.52 -19.25 8.53
C ASP A 139 -0.74 -18.04 7.60
N PRO A 140 -0.78 -16.81 8.16
CA PRO A 140 -0.91 -15.62 7.34
C PRO A 140 0.43 -15.35 6.67
N SER A 141 0.49 -15.56 5.35
CA SER A 141 1.64 -15.19 4.53
C SER A 141 1.25 -14.07 3.57
N ALA A 142 2.19 -13.16 3.33
CA ALA A 142 2.05 -12.18 2.26
C ALA A 142 2.24 -12.90 0.93
N ASP A 143 1.32 -12.70 0.00
CA ASP A 143 1.40 -13.19 -1.37
C ASP A 143 2.25 -12.30 -2.28
N ASN A 144 2.74 -11.17 -1.75
CA ASN A 144 3.51 -10.15 -2.46
C ASN A 144 2.79 -9.64 -3.71
N ASN A 145 1.47 -9.44 -3.61
CA ASN A 145 0.67 -8.92 -4.70
C ASN A 145 1.10 -7.51 -5.16
N TRP A 146 1.79 -6.73 -4.32
CA TRP A 146 2.34 -5.45 -4.74
C TRP A 146 3.79 -5.24 -4.31
N ARG A 147 4.47 -4.32 -5.01
CA ARG A 147 5.80 -3.82 -4.66
C ARG A 147 6.01 -2.40 -5.16
N PHE A 148 7.12 -1.77 -4.79
CA PHE A 148 7.57 -0.56 -5.48
C PHE A 148 8.19 -0.92 -6.83
N SER A 149 7.98 -0.07 -7.84
CA SER A 149 8.68 -0.22 -9.12
C SER A 149 10.18 -0.01 -8.93
N THR A 150 10.98 -0.81 -9.61
CA THR A 150 12.44 -0.69 -9.59
C THR A 150 12.87 0.64 -10.21
N VAL A 151 13.65 1.41 -9.46
CA VAL A 151 14.14 2.73 -9.86
C VAL A 151 15.50 2.61 -10.55
N THR A 152 15.54 2.95 -11.84
CA THR A 152 16.80 2.99 -12.61
C THR A 152 17.44 4.37 -12.47
N THR A 153 18.53 4.46 -11.70
CA THR A 153 19.31 5.70 -11.56
C THR A 153 20.78 5.43 -11.22
N SER A 154 21.67 6.31 -11.69
CA SER A 154 23.09 6.33 -11.29
C SER A 154 23.30 6.93 -9.89
N THR A 155 22.33 7.66 -9.36
CA THR A 155 22.40 8.29 -8.03
C THR A 155 22.31 7.24 -6.93
N GLU A 156 23.13 7.34 -5.89
CA GLU A 156 22.93 6.57 -4.65
C GLU A 156 21.76 7.19 -3.87
N LEU A 157 20.61 6.53 -3.90
CA LEU A 157 19.40 7.02 -3.24
C LEU A 157 19.48 6.72 -1.74
N ASN A 158 19.16 7.73 -0.92
CA ASN A 158 19.03 7.57 0.53
C ASN A 158 17.55 7.70 0.91
N VAL A 159 16.78 6.65 0.67
CA VAL A 159 15.33 6.62 0.98
C VAL A 159 15.13 5.97 2.35
N VAL A 160 14.51 6.72 3.26
CA VAL A 160 14.30 6.31 4.65
C VAL A 160 12.83 6.28 5.04
N PHE A 161 12.50 5.44 6.02
CA PHE A 161 11.21 5.45 6.69
C PHE A 161 11.37 5.14 8.18
N ARG A 162 10.34 5.47 8.96
CA ARG A 162 10.31 5.29 10.41
C ARG A 162 9.56 4.01 10.76
N THR A 163 10.09 3.26 11.71
CA THR A 163 9.43 2.08 12.28
C THR A 163 9.83 1.90 13.75
N SER A 164 9.26 0.91 14.41
CA SER A 164 9.55 0.59 15.81
C SER A 164 11.05 0.26 16.01
N PRO A 165 11.67 0.72 17.11
CA PRO A 165 13.08 0.44 17.43
C PRO A 165 13.31 -0.94 18.03
N LEU A 166 12.29 -1.79 18.09
CA LEU A 166 12.36 -3.11 18.72
C LEU A 166 13.21 -4.10 17.91
N ASP A 167 13.92 -5.00 18.61
CA ASP A 167 14.77 -6.04 18.02
C ASP A 167 13.97 -7.01 17.13
N GLU A 168 12.68 -7.22 17.42
CA GLU A 168 11.79 -8.01 16.58
C GLU A 168 11.64 -7.40 15.18
N VAL A 169 11.59 -6.07 15.07
CA VAL A 169 11.54 -5.39 13.76
C VAL A 169 12.86 -5.54 13.02
N ALA A 170 13.99 -5.45 13.73
CA ALA A 170 15.30 -5.71 13.14
C ALA A 170 15.44 -7.17 12.64
N THR A 171 14.80 -8.12 13.33
CA THR A 171 14.74 -9.53 12.91
C THR A 171 13.88 -9.71 11.66
N ILE A 172 12.71 -9.06 11.58
CA ILE A 172 11.86 -9.07 10.40
C ILE A 172 12.57 -8.43 9.20
N ALA A 173 13.27 -7.31 9.40
CA ALA A 173 13.99 -6.64 8.32
C ALA A 173 15.03 -7.54 7.64
N GLN A 174 15.64 -8.48 8.38
CA GLN A 174 16.60 -9.45 7.81
C GLN A 174 15.95 -10.42 6.81
N THR A 175 14.62 -10.59 6.83
CA THR A 175 13.89 -11.42 5.85
C THR A 175 13.41 -10.63 4.64
N LEU A 176 13.58 -9.29 4.65
CA LEU A 176 13.16 -8.39 3.58
C LEU A 176 14.38 -7.92 2.77
N PRO A 177 14.55 -8.34 1.51
CA PRO A 177 15.79 -8.14 0.76
C PRO A 177 16.14 -6.67 0.51
N ALA A 178 15.13 -5.79 0.46
CA ALA A 178 15.30 -4.38 0.15
C ALA A 178 15.31 -3.47 1.41
N VAL A 179 15.20 -4.01 2.62
CA VAL A 179 15.04 -3.20 3.84
C VAL A 179 16.18 -3.44 4.80
N ALA A 180 16.77 -2.36 5.33
CA ALA A 180 17.83 -2.45 6.33
C ALA A 180 17.73 -1.30 7.34
N PRO A 181 18.14 -1.51 8.61
CA PRO A 181 18.31 -0.39 9.54
C PRO A 181 19.39 0.56 9.03
N THR A 182 19.28 1.84 9.38
CA THR A 182 20.38 2.78 9.17
C THR A 182 21.65 2.33 9.91
N SER A 183 22.83 2.69 9.40
CA SER A 183 24.12 2.36 10.02
C SER A 183 24.95 3.64 10.23
N PRO A 184 25.16 4.09 11.48
CA PRO A 184 24.58 3.56 12.72
C PRO A 184 23.05 3.73 12.77
N LEU A 185 22.38 2.94 13.61
CA LEU A 185 20.94 3.05 13.82
C LEU A 185 20.62 4.45 14.36
N LYS A 186 19.85 5.21 13.60
CA LYS A 186 19.33 6.52 14.01
C LYS A 186 17.93 6.34 14.60
N THR A 187 17.63 7.15 15.61
CA THR A 187 16.30 7.28 16.20
C THR A 187 15.85 8.74 16.11
N ASP A 188 14.59 8.98 15.78
CA ASP A 188 14.03 10.33 15.80
C ASP A 188 13.62 10.79 17.20
N GLU A 189 13.15 12.03 17.31
CA GLU A 189 12.74 12.66 18.57
C GLU A 189 11.55 11.96 19.25
N ASN A 190 10.77 11.17 18.51
CA ASN A 190 9.62 10.42 19.01
C ASN A 190 9.97 8.98 19.39
N GLY A 191 11.26 8.60 19.26
CA GLY A 191 11.73 7.26 19.58
C GLY A 191 11.58 6.24 18.45
N PHE A 192 11.25 6.67 17.22
CA PHE A 192 11.19 5.75 16.08
C PHE A 192 12.56 5.55 15.44
N ALA A 193 12.87 4.31 15.09
CA ALA A 193 14.08 3.97 14.37
C ALA A 193 13.95 4.30 12.88
N LEU A 194 15.04 4.78 12.28
CA LEU A 194 15.14 5.00 10.83
C LEU A 194 15.69 3.76 10.13
N TYR A 195 14.94 3.31 9.14
CA TYR A 195 15.29 2.22 8.23
C TYR A 195 15.40 2.77 6.81
N THR A 196 16.23 2.12 6.00
CA THR A 196 16.40 2.39 4.58
C THR A 196 15.64 1.37 3.75
N ILE A 197 15.19 1.78 2.56
CA ILE A 197 14.70 0.88 1.53
C ILE A 197 15.52 1.06 0.25
N ASP A 198 15.98 -0.04 -0.34
CA ASP A 198 16.61 -0.07 -1.65
C ASP A 198 15.52 -0.16 -2.72
N LEU A 199 15.40 0.88 -3.54
CA LEU A 199 14.45 0.91 -4.66
C LEU A 199 15.05 0.41 -5.97
N LYS A 200 16.34 0.04 -6.00
CA LYS A 200 17.02 -0.42 -7.22
C LYS A 200 16.93 -1.94 -7.45
N ASN A 201 16.51 -2.70 -6.44
CA ASN A 201 16.47 -4.17 -6.46
C ASN A 201 15.11 -4.69 -6.02
#